data_AF-A0A7R9R1N3-F1
#
_entry.id   AF-A0A7R9R1N3-F1
#
_cell.length_a   1.000
_cell.length_b   1.000
_cell.length_c   1.000
_cell.angle_alpha   90.00
_cell.angle_beta   90.00
_cell.angle_gamma   90.00
#
_symmetry.space_group_name_H-M   'P 1'
#
loop_
_entity.id
_entity.type
_entity.pdbx_description
1 polymer ?
#
loop_
_entity_poly.entity_id
_entity_poly.type
_entity_poly.pdbx_seq_one_letter_code
_entity_poly.pdbx_strand_id
1 'polypeptide(L)'
;MSGMSGMSGMSRISGMSGMVNHTGITGMATEGFCDSHCGNNFEILIILMSIAGIIGRPAMAGNVIISFRIVDEEDKSLAMGVAGGLGSLIAYIPYPLVFGWVTNTACEVWESKCGKTGNCLVYDVDKF
;
A
#
# COMPACT_ATOMS: atom_id res chain seq x y z
N MET A 1 1.53 23.58 0.79
CA MET A 1 2.91 23.25 1.22
C MET A 1 3.48 22.34 0.15
N SER A 2 3.94 22.84 -1.01
CA SER A 2 5.24 23.47 -1.31
C SER A 2 6.43 22.49 -1.29
N GLY A 3 7.04 22.29 -2.47
CA GLY A 3 8.34 21.63 -2.70
C GLY A 3 8.18 20.14 -3.06
N MET A 4 8.73 19.63 -4.15
CA MET A 4 10.11 19.83 -4.62
C MET A 4 10.21 19.89 -6.15
N SER A 5 10.80 20.99 -6.59
CA SER A 5 11.47 21.17 -7.87
C SER A 5 12.78 20.37 -7.92
N GLY A 6 13.06 19.76 -9.07
CA GLY A 6 14.43 19.51 -9.53
C GLY A 6 14.90 18.06 -9.52
N MET A 7 14.69 17.37 -10.64
CA MET A 7 15.67 16.42 -11.18
C MET A 7 15.70 16.59 -12.70
N SER A 8 16.39 17.65 -13.13
CA SER A 8 16.95 17.74 -14.48
C SER A 8 18.08 16.73 -14.59
N GLY A 9 17.82 15.65 -15.31
CA GLY A 9 18.80 14.64 -15.58
C GLY A 9 18.12 13.56 -16.39
N MET A 10 18.50 13.43 -17.66
CA MET A 10 18.19 12.30 -18.52
C MET A 10 18.51 11.01 -17.76
N SER A 11 17.56 10.53 -16.97
CA SER A 11 17.59 9.18 -16.43
C SER A 11 17.19 8.34 -17.62
N ARG A 12 18.21 7.90 -18.37
CA ARG A 12 18.09 6.74 -19.23
C ARG A 12 17.33 5.71 -18.42
N ILE A 13 16.07 5.45 -18.78
CA ILE A 13 15.33 4.31 -18.27
C ILE A 13 16.10 3.11 -18.83
N SER A 14 17.10 2.65 -18.08
CA SER A 14 18.12 1.69 -18.47
C SER A 14 17.53 0.27 -18.52
N GLY A 15 16.36 0.12 -19.15
CA GLY A 15 15.59 -1.11 -19.21
C GLY A 15 14.67 -1.25 -20.42
N MET A 16 14.44 -0.21 -21.24
CA MET A 16 13.58 -0.33 -22.44
C MET A 16 14.34 -0.59 -23.75
N SER A 17 15.57 -1.10 -23.70
CA SER A 17 16.28 -1.55 -24.91
C SER A 17 15.74 -2.87 -25.51
N GLY A 18 14.60 -3.39 -25.02
CA GLY A 18 14.17 -4.77 -25.32
C GLY A 18 12.75 -5.01 -25.79
N MET A 19 11.89 -4.00 -25.99
CA MET A 19 10.52 -4.22 -26.51
C MET A 19 10.04 -3.09 -27.43
N VAL A 20 10.69 -2.95 -28.58
CA VAL A 20 10.07 -2.32 -29.76
C VAL A 20 10.10 -3.35 -30.87
N ASN A 21 9.15 -4.29 -30.85
CA ASN A 21 8.87 -5.09 -32.03
C ASN A 21 7.37 -5.37 -32.18
N HIS A 22 6.60 -4.29 -32.30
CA HIS A 22 5.41 -4.32 -33.14
C HIS A 22 5.28 -2.94 -33.81
N THR A 23 5.59 -2.91 -35.11
CA THR A 23 5.25 -1.83 -36.06
C THR A 23 5.59 -0.39 -35.63
N GLY A 24 6.85 0.03 -35.83
CA GLY A 24 7.17 1.40 -36.28
C GLY A 24 6.71 2.59 -35.43
N ILE A 25 6.65 2.49 -34.11
CA ILE A 25 6.43 3.66 -33.25
C ILE A 25 7.78 4.15 -32.72
N THR A 26 8.33 5.21 -33.34
CA THR A 26 9.33 6.08 -32.72
C THR A 26 8.64 6.91 -31.64
N GLY A 27 8.37 6.30 -30.49
CA GLY A 27 7.79 6.99 -29.34
C GLY A 27 8.89 7.77 -28.62
N MET A 28 8.83 9.10 -28.66
CA MET A 28 9.66 9.95 -27.80
C MET A 28 8.99 10.00 -26.43
N ALA A 29 9.57 9.31 -25.44
CA ALA A 29 9.12 9.42 -24.06
C ALA A 29 9.54 10.80 -23.53
N THR A 30 8.56 11.62 -23.18
CA THR A 30 8.78 12.91 -22.53
C THR A 30 9.04 12.71 -21.04
N GLU A 31 10.01 13.42 -20.49
CA GLU A 31 10.20 13.49 -19.04
C GLU A 31 8.98 14.16 -18.40
N GLY A 32 8.32 13.44 -17.50
CA GLY A 32 7.09 13.90 -16.85
C GLY A 32 6.33 12.73 -16.25
N PHE A 33 5.38 13.03 -15.36
CA PHE A 33 4.39 12.04 -14.94
C PHE A 33 3.45 11.78 -16.12
N CYS A 34 3.18 10.51 -16.45
CA CYS A 34 2.03 10.20 -17.29
C CYS A 34 0.77 10.73 -16.58
N ASP A 35 -0.19 11.24 -17.35
CA ASP A 35 -1.52 11.60 -16.84
C ASP A 35 -2.21 10.31 -16.40
N SER A 36 -1.91 9.89 -15.18
CA SER A 36 -2.56 8.77 -14.53
C SER A 36 -3.95 9.26 -14.19
N HIS A 37 -4.90 8.98 -15.08
CA HIS A 37 -6.32 9.13 -14.82
C HIS A 37 -6.73 8.08 -13.78
N CYS A 38 -6.21 8.22 -12.55
CA CYS A 38 -6.69 7.54 -11.37
C CYS A 38 -8.09 8.08 -11.14
N GLY A 39 -9.09 7.36 -11.63
CA GLY A 39 -10.49 7.74 -11.45
C GLY A 39 -10.88 7.90 -9.98
N ASN A 40 -12.13 8.30 -9.74
CA ASN A 40 -12.73 8.58 -8.43
C ASN A 40 -12.60 7.45 -7.38
N ASN A 41 -12.03 6.29 -7.72
CA ASN A 41 -11.80 5.14 -6.86
C ASN A 41 -10.96 5.48 -5.62
N PHE A 42 -9.90 6.29 -5.74
CA PHE A 42 -9.08 6.66 -4.58
C PHE A 42 -9.86 7.52 -3.57
N GLU A 43 -10.64 8.48 -4.06
CA GLU A 43 -11.50 9.32 -3.23
C GLU A 43 -12.60 8.50 -2.54
N ILE A 44 -13.21 7.57 -3.28
CA ILE A 44 -14.22 6.64 -2.75
C ILE A 44 -13.62 5.75 -1.65
N LEU A 45 -12.41 5.22 -1.84
CA LEU A 45 -11.72 4.40 -0.83
C LEU A 45 -11.47 5.18 0.46
N ILE A 46 -11.02 6.43 0.38
CA ILE A 46 -10.80 7.27 1.56
C ILE A 46 -12.11 7.52 2.31
N ILE A 47 -13.19 7.82 1.60
CA ILE A 47 -14.51 8.06 2.20
C ILE A 47 -15.03 6.79 2.86
N LEU A 48 -14.96 5.64 2.17
CA LEU A 48 -15.39 4.34 2.69
C LEU A 48 -14.61 3.95 3.94
N MET A 49 -13.28 4.09 3.94
CA MET A 49 -12.44 3.81 5.11
C MET A 49 -12.73 4.74 6.27
N SER A 50 -13.06 6.01 6.00
CA SER A 50 -13.44 6.98 7.02
C SER A 50 -14.77 6.58 7.69
N ILE A 51 -15.79 6.25 6.90
CA ILE A 51 -17.11 5.82 7.41
C ILE A 51 -16.99 4.50 8.18
N ALA A 52 -16.30 3.52 7.61
CA ALA A 52 -16.05 2.23 8.26
C ALA A 52 -15.26 2.40 9.57
N GLY A 53 -14.27 3.30 9.59
CA GLY A 53 -13.52 3.65 10.78
C GLY A 53 -14.41 4.23 11.88
N ILE A 54 -15.25 5.22 11.54
CA ILE A 54 -16.16 5.88 12.49
C ILE A 54 -17.14 4.88 13.10
N ILE A 55 -17.68 3.94 12.32
CA ILE A 55 -18.61 2.90 12.81
C ILE A 55 -17.87 1.82 13.63
N GLY A 56 -16.64 1.48 13.25
CA GLY A 56 -15.85 0.43 13.89
C GLY A 56 -15.29 0.79 15.27
N ARG A 57 -14.86 2.06 15.50
CA ARG A 57 -14.27 2.45 16.80
C ARG A 57 -15.23 2.26 17.99
N PRO A 58 -16.51 2.66 17.92
CA PRO A 58 -17.48 2.44 18.99
C PRO A 58 -17.75 0.95 19.25
N ALA A 59 -17.77 0.10 18.22
CA ALA A 59 -17.96 -1.33 18.38
C ALA A 59 -16.83 -1.97 19.19
N MET A 60 -15.58 -1.52 18.97
CA MET A 60 -14.44 -1.92 19.78
C MET A 60 -14.58 -1.47 21.23
N ALA A 61 -14.99 -0.21 21.47
CA ALA A 61 -15.22 0.30 22.82
C ALA A 61 -16.34 -0.46 23.56
N GLY A 62 -17.43 -0.83 22.87
CA GLY A 62 -18.51 -1.65 23.41
C GLY A 62 -18.04 -3.04 23.86
N ASN A 63 -17.18 -3.69 23.06
CA ASN A 63 -16.58 -4.99 23.43
C ASN A 63 -15.70 -4.89 24.68
N VAL A 64 -15.02 -3.77 24.88
CA VAL A 64 -14.22 -3.55 26.10
C VAL A 64 -15.13 -3.42 27.33
N ILE A 65 -16.26 -2.70 27.21
CA ILE A 65 -17.22 -2.51 28.30
C ILE A 65 -17.87 -3.83 28.74
N ILE A 66 -18.24 -4.70 27.78
CA ILE A 66 -18.85 -6.00 28.12
C ILE A 66 -17.84 -6.92 28.81
N SER A 67 -16.58 -6.89 28.38
CA SER A 67 -15.53 -7.75 28.92
C SER A 67 -15.19 -7.40 30.37
N PHE A 68 -15.31 -6.13 30.77
CA PHE A 68 -15.15 -5.72 32.17
C PHE A 68 -16.19 -6.30 33.13
N ARG A 69 -17.30 -6.84 32.64
CA ARG A 69 -18.33 -7.49 33.48
C ARG A 69 -18.03 -8.95 33.78
N ILE A 70 -17.10 -9.57 33.05
CA ILE A 70 -16.82 -11.01 33.08
C ILE A 70 -15.46 -11.29 33.76
N VAL A 71 -14.66 -10.25 34.04
CA VAL A 71 -13.31 -10.36 34.60
C VAL A 71 -13.22 -9.68 35.97
N ASP A 72 -12.56 -10.33 36.92
CA ASP A 72 -12.28 -9.81 38.26
C ASP A 72 -11.40 -8.55 38.23
N GLU A 73 -11.56 -7.65 39.21
CA GLU A 73 -10.92 -6.33 39.22
C GLU A 73 -9.39 -6.35 39.11
N GLU A 74 -8.75 -7.40 39.63
CA GLU A 74 -7.29 -7.54 39.61
C GLU A 74 -6.73 -7.96 38.24
N ASP A 75 -7.50 -8.67 37.42
CA ASP A 75 -7.01 -9.27 36.16
C ASP A 75 -7.46 -8.52 34.88
N LYS A 76 -8.26 -7.45 35.03
CA LYS A 76 -8.84 -6.70 33.89
C LYS A 76 -7.81 -6.16 32.91
N SER A 77 -6.73 -5.58 33.41
CA SER A 77 -5.69 -4.96 32.57
C SER A 77 -4.84 -6.00 31.84
N LEU A 78 -4.54 -7.12 32.51
CA LEU A 78 -3.81 -8.25 31.93
C LEU A 78 -4.62 -8.93 30.82
N ALA A 79 -5.91 -9.22 31.09
CA ALA A 79 -6.79 -9.87 30.12
C ALA A 79 -6.95 -9.03 28.84
N MET A 80 -7.16 -7.72 28.96
CA MET A 80 -7.27 -6.82 27.81
C MET A 80 -5.97 -6.68 27.03
N GLY A 81 -4.83 -6.62 27.74
CA GLY A 81 -3.51 -6.57 27.12
C GLY A 81 -3.17 -7.84 26.34
N VAL A 82 -3.49 -9.02 26.90
CA VAL A 82 -3.27 -10.31 26.23
C VAL A 82 -4.21 -10.50 25.05
N ALA A 83 -5.51 -10.23 25.21
CA ALA A 83 -6.49 -10.33 24.11
C ALA A 83 -6.17 -9.36 22.97
N GLY A 84 -5.84 -8.10 23.30
CA GLY A 84 -5.43 -7.09 22.33
C GLY A 84 -4.08 -7.41 21.67
N GLY A 85 -3.12 -7.91 22.44
CA GLY A 85 -1.81 -8.31 21.95
C GLY A 85 -1.88 -9.48 20.98
N LEU A 86 -2.56 -10.56 21.35
CA LEU A 86 -2.76 -11.73 20.49
C LEU A 86 -3.56 -11.38 19.23
N GLY A 87 -4.64 -10.60 19.37
CA GLY A 87 -5.41 -10.11 18.22
C GLY A 87 -4.57 -9.24 17.29
N SER A 88 -3.71 -8.39 17.85
CA SER A 88 -2.79 -7.56 17.08
C SER A 88 -1.75 -8.40 16.34
N LEU A 89 -1.15 -9.40 16.98
CA LEU A 89 -0.19 -10.28 16.31
C LEU A 89 -0.84 -11.01 15.12
N ILE A 90 -2.06 -11.53 15.30
CA ILE A 90 -2.76 -12.24 14.25
C ILE A 90 -3.24 -11.30 13.14
N ALA A 91 -3.47 -10.01 13.40
CA ALA A 91 -3.89 -9.05 12.37
C ALA A 91 -2.71 -8.40 11.64
N TYR A 92 -1.71 -7.92 12.39
CA TYR A 92 -0.57 -7.17 11.86
C TYR A 92 0.52 -8.02 11.23
N ILE A 93 0.53 -9.34 11.44
CA ILE A 93 1.48 -10.22 10.75
C ILE A 93 0.98 -10.56 9.33
N PRO A 94 -0.23 -11.09 9.11
CA PRO A 94 -0.69 -11.43 7.76
C PRO A 94 -0.93 -10.20 6.89
N TYR A 95 -1.34 -9.05 7.47
CA TYR A 95 -1.64 -7.85 6.70
C TYR A 95 -0.44 -7.35 5.84
N PRO A 96 0.74 -7.03 6.40
CA PRO A 96 1.90 -6.61 5.63
C PRO A 96 2.49 -7.74 4.79
N LEU A 97 2.33 -9.01 5.19
CA LEU A 97 2.78 -10.14 4.38
C LEU A 97 2.01 -10.25 3.07
N VAL A 98 0.67 -10.20 3.15
CA VAL A 98 -0.20 -10.22 1.97
C VAL A 98 0.03 -8.96 1.14
N PHE A 99 0.06 -7.78 1.77
CA PHE A 99 0.29 -6.53 1.06
C PHE A 99 1.66 -6.48 0.37
N GLY A 100 2.71 -7.00 1.00
CA GLY A 100 4.03 -7.11 0.41
C GLY A 100 4.07 -8.10 -0.76
N TRP A 101 3.36 -9.22 -0.65
CA TRP A 101 3.22 -10.18 -1.74
C TRP A 101 2.49 -9.58 -2.94
N VAL A 102 1.32 -8.95 -2.72
CA VAL A 102 0.54 -8.28 -3.77
C VAL A 102 1.38 -7.23 -4.49
N THR A 103 2.07 -6.38 -3.72
CA THR A 103 2.94 -5.34 -4.29
C THR A 103 4.06 -5.93 -5.14
N ASN A 104 4.66 -7.04 -4.71
CA ASN A 104 5.70 -7.72 -5.47
C ASN A 104 5.15 -8.37 -6.75
N THR A 105 3.93 -8.93 -6.72
CA THR A 105 3.29 -9.52 -7.90
C THR A 105 2.75 -8.49 -8.89
N ALA A 106 2.40 -7.29 -8.42
CA ALA A 106 1.95 -6.20 -9.26
C ALA A 106 3.11 -5.52 -10.02
N CYS A 107 4.38 -5.87 -9.72
CA CYS A 107 5.52 -5.29 -10.41
C CYS A 107 5.67 -5.82 -11.83
N GLU A 108 5.60 -4.92 -12.82
CA GLU A 108 5.76 -5.26 -14.24
C GLU A 108 7.19 -5.01 -14.74
N VAL A 109 7.83 -3.92 -14.28
CA VAL A 109 9.19 -3.53 -14.71
C VAL A 109 10.10 -3.29 -13.52
N TRP A 110 11.15 -4.11 -13.41
CA TRP A 110 12.18 -4.00 -12.38
C TRP A 110 13.31 -3.06 -12.80
N GLU A 111 13.72 -2.17 -11.89
CA GLU A 111 14.93 -1.37 -12.07
C GLU A 111 16.18 -2.25 -11.99
N SER A 112 17.12 -2.07 -12.92
CA SER A 112 18.44 -2.73 -12.88
C SER A 112 19.55 -1.69 -12.83
N LYS A 113 20.19 -1.54 -11.67
CA LYS A 113 21.35 -0.67 -11.49
C LYS A 113 22.59 -1.52 -11.23
N CYS A 114 23.62 -1.35 -12.06
CA CYS A 114 24.89 -2.08 -11.94
C CYS A 114 24.74 -3.62 -11.85
N GLY A 115 23.77 -4.19 -12.58
CA GLY A 115 23.52 -5.63 -12.59
C GLY A 115 22.78 -6.20 -11.36
N LYS A 116 22.24 -5.34 -10.49
CA LYS A 116 21.40 -5.74 -9.36
C LYS A 116 19.96 -5.27 -9.55
N THR A 117 19.01 -6.14 -9.23
CA THR A 117 17.58 -5.82 -9.19
C THR A 117 17.31 -4.84 -8.05
N GLY A 118 16.72 -3.69 -8.38
CA GLY A 118 16.34 -2.63 -7.46
C GLY A 118 14.83 -2.55 -7.27
N ASN A 119 14.30 -1.34 -7.13
CA ASN A 119 12.87 -1.11 -6.94
C ASN A 119 12.07 -1.38 -8.23
N CYS A 120 10.77 -1.58 -8.09
CA CYS A 120 9.88 -1.61 -9.24
C CYS A 120 9.62 -0.20 -9.77
N LEU A 121 9.69 -0.03 -11.09
CA LEU A 121 9.47 1.24 -11.79
C LEU A 121 8.02 1.43 -12.20
N VAL A 122 7.33 0.34 -12.58
CA VAL A 122 5.95 0.36 -13.05
C VAL A 122 5.19 -0.78 -12.40
N TYR A 123 4.10 -0.42 -11.72
CA TYR A 123 3.15 -1.35 -11.14
C TYR A 123 1.87 -1.41 -11.98
N ASP A 124 1.35 -2.61 -12.17
CA ASP A 124 0.07 -2.84 -12.83
C ASP A 124 -1.07 -2.62 -11.82
N VAL A 125 -1.95 -1.66 -12.14
CA VAL A 125 -3.10 -1.27 -11.31
C VAL A 125 -4.23 -2.30 -11.30
N ASP A 126 -4.33 -3.15 -12.34
CA ASP A 126 -5.35 -4.20 -12.42
C ASP A 126 -5.01 -5.42 -11.54
N LYS A 127 -3.76 -5.48 -11.06
CA LYS A 127 -3.26 -6.51 -10.14
C LYS A 127 -3.38 -6.12 -8.66
N PHE A 128 -3.87 -4.91 -8.34
CA PHE A 128 -4.18 -4.46 -6.98
C PHE A 128 -5.67 -4.65 -6.65
#